data_AF-A0A8T4RDU4-F1
#
_entry.id   AF-A0A8T4RDU4-F1
#
_cell.length_a   1.000
_cell.length_b   1.000
_cell.length_c   1.000
_cell.angle_alpha   90.00
_cell.angle_beta   90.00
_cell.angle_gamma   90.00
#
_symmetry.space_group_name_H-M   'P 1'
#
loop_
_entity.id
_entity.type
_entity.pdbx_description
1 polymer ?
#
loop_
_entity_poly.entity_id
_entity_poly.type
_entity_poly.pdbx_seq_one_letter_code
_entity_poly.pdbx_strand_id
1 'polypeptide(L)'
;MIREIVNYVLSGFITENDAFTSLEEGFNILIGAKEISRIYSVASALMKPARVLSSVDAQDSAALVANVNQLFTLGAEDLEYVPVVVADGRKIVERLKNKLVEKTKQEATYLKVKREVRTSDYERACSKYASHGAQIKKLEQDVQKEPTYNSKLHELMRHGKYQGKIHARLTDNLRLIYSVDSSTRTIVFENIITHDELDKS
;
A
#
# COMPACT_ATOMS: atom_id res chain seq x y z
N MET A 1 -19.88 4.67 13.13
CA MET A 1 -19.95 4.32 11.70
C MET A 1 -19.80 5.52 10.75
N ILE A 2 -20.85 6.28 10.36
CA ILE A 2 -20.66 7.37 9.37
C ILE A 2 -19.70 8.47 9.89
N ARG A 3 -19.81 8.84 11.18
CA ARG A 3 -18.88 9.78 11.82
C ARG A 3 -17.43 9.28 11.86
N GLU A 4 -17.19 7.97 11.87
CA GLU A 4 -15.84 7.41 11.90
C GLU A 4 -15.20 7.44 10.50
N ILE A 5 -15.98 7.13 9.46
CA ILE A 5 -15.52 7.27 8.06
C ILE A 5 -15.24 8.74 7.75
N VAL A 6 -16.13 9.66 8.15
CA VAL A 6 -15.94 11.11 7.94
C VAL A 6 -14.71 11.64 8.69
N ASN A 7 -14.47 11.20 9.92
CA ASN A 7 -13.30 11.63 10.69
C ASN A 7 -11.99 11.00 10.16
N TYR A 8 -12.00 9.75 9.72
CA TYR A 8 -10.85 9.08 9.10
C TYR A 8 -10.47 9.72 7.76
N VAL A 9 -11.46 10.15 6.97
CA VAL A 9 -11.27 10.83 5.69
C VAL A 9 -10.70 12.23 5.87
N LEU A 10 -10.93 12.91 7.00
CA LEU A 10 -10.49 14.29 7.23
C LEU A 10 -9.11 14.42 7.91
N SER A 11 -8.54 13.35 8.48
CA SER A 11 -7.34 13.42 9.35
C SER A 11 -5.97 13.25 8.67
N GLY A 12 -5.86 13.40 7.34
CA GLY A 12 -4.59 13.84 6.74
C GLY A 12 -3.87 12.93 5.76
N PHE A 13 -4.04 11.61 5.74
CA PHE A 13 -3.50 10.76 4.66
C PHE A 13 -4.40 9.54 4.47
N ILE A 14 -5.00 9.41 3.28
CA ILE A 14 -5.74 8.21 2.86
C ILE A 14 -4.80 7.46 1.91
N THR A 15 -4.46 6.21 2.22
CA THR A 15 -3.68 5.38 1.29
C THR A 15 -4.55 4.88 0.14
N GLU A 16 -3.95 4.36 -0.94
CA GLU A 16 -4.69 3.77 -2.06
C GLU A 16 -5.60 2.62 -1.58
N ASN A 17 -5.12 1.80 -0.62
CA ASN A 17 -5.92 0.72 -0.03
C ASN A 17 -7.09 1.25 0.81
N ASP A 18 -6.87 2.28 1.63
CA ASP A 18 -7.95 2.92 2.39
C ASP A 18 -9.01 3.51 1.44
N ALA A 19 -8.58 4.05 0.30
CA ALA A 19 -9.46 4.60 -0.71
C ALA A 19 -10.33 3.50 -1.35
N PHE A 20 -9.76 2.34 -1.69
CA PHE A 20 -10.53 1.21 -2.23
C PHE A 20 -11.57 0.70 -1.24
N THR A 21 -11.21 0.48 0.03
CA THR A 21 -12.16 0.05 1.06
C THR A 21 -13.29 1.06 1.23
N SER A 22 -12.96 2.36 1.32
CA SER A 22 -13.95 3.43 1.47
C SER A 22 -14.94 3.48 0.30
N LEU A 23 -14.45 3.25 -0.94
CA LEU A 23 -15.28 3.21 -2.14
C LEU A 23 -16.24 2.00 -2.13
N GLU A 24 -15.76 0.82 -1.76
CA GLU A 24 -16.62 -0.36 -1.66
C GLU A 24 -17.72 -0.21 -0.61
N GLU A 25 -17.37 0.28 0.58
CA GLU A 25 -18.31 0.52 1.66
C GLU A 25 -19.36 1.58 1.27
N GLY A 26 -18.92 2.71 0.71
CA GLY A 26 -19.84 3.75 0.25
C GLY A 26 -20.77 3.26 -0.86
N PHE A 27 -20.26 2.47 -1.82
CA PHE A 27 -21.10 1.86 -2.84
C PHE A 27 -22.09 0.83 -2.27
N ASN A 28 -21.73 0.06 -1.25
CA ASN A 28 -22.66 -0.83 -0.55
C ASN A 28 -23.79 -0.03 0.13
N ILE A 29 -23.45 1.11 0.76
CA ILE A 29 -24.44 1.99 1.39
C ILE A 29 -25.40 2.59 0.36
N LEU A 30 -24.87 3.01 -0.81
CA LEU A 30 -25.66 3.63 -1.87
C LEU A 30 -26.72 2.70 -2.47
N ILE A 31 -26.43 1.40 -2.62
CA ILE A 31 -27.40 0.40 -3.13
C ILE A 31 -28.64 0.30 -2.23
N GLY A 32 -28.47 0.50 -0.92
CA GLY A 32 -29.56 0.46 0.05
C GLY A 32 -30.18 1.82 0.36
N ALA A 33 -29.73 2.90 -0.28
CA ALA A 33 -30.20 4.24 0.02
C ALA A 33 -31.59 4.48 -0.58
N LYS A 34 -32.52 4.94 0.26
CA LYS A 34 -33.90 5.26 -0.13
C LYS A 34 -34.20 6.76 -0.11
N GLU A 35 -33.21 7.58 0.17
CA GLU A 35 -33.35 9.01 0.38
C GLU A 35 -32.20 9.76 -0.32
N ILE A 36 -32.56 10.84 -1.02
CA ILE A 36 -31.59 11.61 -1.82
C ILE A 36 -30.55 12.32 -0.94
N SER A 37 -30.95 12.78 0.25
CA SER A 37 -30.05 13.38 1.24
C SER A 37 -28.93 12.41 1.66
N ARG A 38 -29.28 11.13 1.84
CA ARG A 38 -28.33 10.07 2.16
C ARG A 38 -27.40 9.78 0.99
N ILE A 39 -27.91 9.77 -0.23
CA ILE A 39 -27.10 9.59 -1.45
C ILE A 39 -26.05 10.69 -1.55
N TYR A 40 -26.44 11.95 -1.40
CA TYR A 40 -25.52 13.10 -1.48
C TYR A 40 -24.46 13.06 -0.39
N SER A 41 -24.85 12.71 0.84
CA SER A 41 -23.91 12.58 1.95
C SER A 41 -22.84 11.52 1.68
N VAL A 42 -23.23 10.36 1.14
CA VAL A 42 -22.29 9.29 0.82
C VAL A 42 -21.45 9.65 -0.41
N ALA A 43 -22.05 10.20 -1.47
CA ALA A 43 -21.34 10.66 -2.66
C ALA A 43 -20.23 11.67 -2.30
N SER A 44 -20.52 12.61 -1.39
CA SER A 44 -19.53 13.56 -0.88
C SER A 44 -18.36 12.88 -0.20
N ALA A 45 -18.63 11.86 0.63
CA ALA A 45 -17.57 11.09 1.29
C ALA A 45 -16.71 10.29 0.31
N LEU A 46 -17.25 9.88 -0.85
CA LEU A 46 -16.52 9.12 -1.87
C LEU A 46 -15.59 9.97 -2.75
N MET A 47 -15.79 11.29 -2.80
CA MET A 47 -15.02 12.18 -3.67
C MET A 47 -13.52 12.19 -3.35
N LYS A 48 -13.15 12.21 -2.07
CA LYS A 48 -11.74 12.21 -1.67
C LYS A 48 -11.06 10.87 -2.00
N PRO A 49 -11.60 9.69 -1.63
CA PRO A 49 -11.10 8.40 -2.10
C PRO A 49 -10.93 8.30 -3.61
N ALA A 50 -11.92 8.74 -4.39
CA ALA A 50 -11.86 8.70 -5.85
C ALA A 50 -10.69 9.52 -6.44
N ARG A 51 -10.41 10.70 -5.87
CA ARG A 51 -9.30 11.57 -6.29
C ARG A 51 -7.92 11.03 -5.90
N VAL A 52 -7.82 10.37 -4.74
CA VAL A 52 -6.56 9.77 -4.27
C VAL A 52 -6.02 8.74 -5.27
N LEU A 53 -6.91 7.99 -5.93
CA LEU A 53 -6.53 6.98 -6.91
C LEU A 53 -5.96 7.53 -8.24
N SER A 54 -5.83 8.85 -8.39
CA SER A 54 -5.13 9.46 -9.54
C SER A 54 -3.64 9.10 -9.61
N SER A 55 -3.03 8.70 -8.49
CA SER A 55 -1.67 8.14 -8.44
C SER A 55 -1.56 6.73 -9.06
N VAL A 56 -2.68 6.01 -9.14
CA VAL A 56 -2.77 4.70 -9.79
C VAL A 56 -2.96 4.90 -11.29
N ASP A 57 -4.01 5.63 -11.66
CA ASP A 57 -4.30 6.02 -13.04
C ASP A 57 -5.18 7.26 -13.07
N ALA A 58 -4.65 8.35 -13.64
CA ALA A 58 -5.34 9.64 -13.65
C ALA A 58 -6.62 9.63 -14.48
N GLN A 59 -6.68 8.86 -15.57
CA GLN A 59 -7.83 8.84 -16.47
C GLN A 59 -9.00 8.07 -15.85
N ASP A 60 -8.77 6.87 -15.32
CA ASP A 60 -9.80 6.10 -14.64
C ASP A 60 -10.22 6.77 -13.32
N SER A 61 -9.31 7.43 -12.60
CA SER A 61 -9.67 8.24 -11.43
C SER A 61 -10.59 9.40 -11.81
N ALA A 62 -10.32 10.12 -12.89
CA ALA A 62 -11.20 11.19 -13.38
C ALA A 62 -12.58 10.64 -13.79
N ALA A 63 -12.63 9.47 -14.44
CA ALA A 63 -13.88 8.81 -14.78
C ALA A 63 -14.67 8.39 -13.53
N LEU A 64 -14.00 7.91 -12.49
CA LEU A 64 -14.61 7.58 -11.20
C LEU A 64 -15.17 8.83 -10.51
N VAL A 65 -14.43 9.93 -10.50
CA VAL A 65 -14.91 11.22 -9.97
C VAL A 65 -16.13 11.71 -10.74
N ALA A 66 -16.13 11.58 -12.07
CA ALA A 66 -17.29 11.95 -12.90
C ALA A 66 -18.51 11.06 -12.58
N ASN A 67 -18.32 9.75 -12.42
CA ASN A 67 -19.38 8.82 -12.02
C ASN A 67 -19.94 9.14 -10.62
N VAL A 68 -19.08 9.42 -9.63
CA VAL A 68 -19.55 9.87 -8.30
C VAL A 68 -20.31 11.19 -8.39
N ASN A 69 -19.88 12.12 -9.25
CA ASN A 69 -20.57 13.39 -9.46
C ASN A 69 -21.99 13.22 -10.05
N GLN A 70 -22.24 12.17 -10.84
CA GLN A 70 -23.59 11.88 -11.34
C GLN A 70 -24.58 11.62 -10.19
N LEU A 71 -24.13 11.15 -9.02
CA LEU A 71 -25.00 10.97 -7.86
C LEU A 71 -25.55 12.29 -7.32
N PHE A 72 -24.88 13.42 -7.55
CA PHE A 72 -25.37 14.76 -7.17
C PHE A 72 -26.38 15.35 -8.16
N THR A 73 -26.54 14.73 -9.34
CA THR A 73 -27.49 15.20 -10.34
C THR A 73 -28.82 14.45 -10.30
N LEU A 74 -28.92 13.39 -9.48
CA LEU A 74 -30.13 12.60 -9.33
C LEU A 74 -31.18 13.34 -8.47
N GLY A 75 -32.41 13.38 -8.95
CA GLY A 75 -33.58 13.78 -8.18
C GLY A 75 -34.15 12.65 -7.32
N ALA A 76 -35.19 12.94 -6.55
CA ALA A 76 -35.88 11.94 -5.73
C ALA A 76 -36.63 10.89 -6.59
N GLU A 77 -37.00 11.29 -7.79
CA GLU A 77 -37.58 10.47 -8.85
C GLU A 77 -36.57 9.51 -9.48
N ASP A 78 -35.26 9.78 -9.36
CA ASP A 78 -34.20 9.04 -10.04
C ASP A 78 -33.54 7.96 -9.17
N LEU A 79 -34.13 7.63 -8.01
CA LEU A 79 -33.56 6.67 -7.07
C LEU A 79 -33.34 5.28 -7.69
N GLU A 80 -34.13 4.92 -8.68
CA GLU A 80 -34.00 3.65 -9.43
C GLU A 80 -32.69 3.56 -10.25
N TYR A 81 -32.06 4.69 -10.56
CA TYR A 81 -30.80 4.75 -11.32
C TYR A 81 -29.55 4.67 -10.44
N VAL A 82 -29.68 4.83 -9.12
CA VAL A 82 -28.55 4.75 -8.19
C VAL A 82 -27.79 3.42 -8.32
N PRO A 83 -28.44 2.24 -8.41
CA PRO A 83 -27.74 0.98 -8.62
C PRO A 83 -26.95 0.93 -9.93
N VAL A 84 -27.43 1.59 -11.00
CA VAL A 84 -26.75 1.66 -12.29
C VAL A 84 -25.45 2.48 -12.17
N VAL A 85 -25.54 3.68 -11.58
CA VAL A 85 -24.39 4.55 -11.34
C VAL A 85 -23.35 3.83 -10.47
N VAL A 86 -23.80 3.15 -9.40
CA VAL A 86 -22.92 2.35 -8.52
C VAL A 86 -22.27 1.18 -9.26
N ALA A 87 -23.01 0.47 -10.11
CA ALA A 87 -22.47 -0.65 -10.87
C ALA A 87 -21.34 -0.21 -11.81
N ASP A 88 -21.52 0.94 -12.47
CA ASP A 88 -20.48 1.51 -13.33
C ASP A 88 -19.29 2.02 -12.53
N GLY A 89 -19.51 2.66 -11.38
CA GLY A 89 -18.45 3.03 -10.45
C GLY A 89 -17.60 1.84 -9.99
N ARG A 90 -18.23 0.71 -9.66
CA ARG A 90 -17.54 -0.53 -9.29
C ARG A 90 -16.68 -1.09 -10.42
N LYS A 91 -17.12 -1.04 -11.68
CA LYS A 91 -16.30 -1.47 -12.82
C LYS A 91 -15.03 -0.62 -12.92
N ILE A 92 -15.13 0.69 -12.71
CA ILE A 92 -13.98 1.59 -12.74
C ILE A 92 -13.02 1.28 -11.59
N VAL A 93 -13.55 1.05 -10.39
CA VAL A 93 -12.76 0.64 -9.21
C VAL A 93 -12.00 -0.66 -9.47
N GLU A 94 -12.64 -1.67 -10.06
CA GLU A 94 -11.97 -2.94 -10.40
C GLU A 94 -10.85 -2.74 -11.43
N ARG A 95 -11.05 -1.88 -12.45
CA ARG A 95 -9.96 -1.52 -13.38
C ARG A 95 -8.78 -0.87 -12.65
N LEU A 96 -9.06 0.06 -11.74
CA LEU A 96 -8.03 0.73 -10.93
C LEU A 96 -7.30 -0.26 -10.03
N LYS A 97 -7.99 -1.22 -9.39
CA LYS A 97 -7.35 -2.27 -8.61
C LYS A 97 -6.41 -3.12 -9.46
N ASN A 98 -6.86 -3.54 -10.64
CA ASN A 98 -6.03 -4.32 -11.56
C ASN A 98 -4.78 -3.55 -12.00
N LYS A 99 -4.93 -2.26 -12.32
CA LYS A 99 -3.80 -1.37 -12.64
C LYS A 99 -2.84 -1.20 -11.46
N LEU A 100 -3.35 -1.08 -10.23
CA LEU A 100 -2.50 -1.04 -9.04
C LEU A 100 -1.73 -2.35 -8.89
N VAL A 101 -2.39 -3.50 -9.01
CA VAL A 101 -1.74 -4.81 -8.95
C VAL A 101 -0.67 -4.96 -10.04
N GLU A 102 -0.95 -4.52 -11.27
CA GLU A 102 0.02 -4.52 -12.37
C GLU A 102 1.20 -3.58 -12.11
N LYS A 103 0.95 -2.37 -11.60
CA LYS A 103 1.99 -1.40 -11.22
C LYS A 103 2.87 -1.98 -10.12
N THR A 104 2.28 -2.55 -9.06
CA THR A 104 3.02 -3.21 -7.98
C THR A 104 3.78 -4.43 -8.48
N LYS A 105 3.21 -5.23 -9.39
CA LYS A 105 3.91 -6.37 -10.03
C LYS A 105 5.06 -5.90 -10.91
N GLN A 106 4.89 -4.86 -11.72
CA GLN A 106 5.98 -4.30 -12.53
C GLN A 106 7.09 -3.73 -11.64
N GLU A 107 6.74 -3.01 -10.57
CA GLU A 107 7.71 -2.53 -9.57
C GLU A 107 8.45 -3.70 -8.89
N ALA A 108 7.76 -4.82 -8.61
CA ALA A 108 8.38 -6.04 -8.08
C ALA A 108 9.25 -6.79 -9.13
N THR A 109 8.96 -6.66 -10.43
CA THR A 109 9.66 -7.40 -11.50
C THR A 109 10.93 -6.70 -11.99
N TYR A 110 11.17 -5.42 -11.68
CA TYR A 110 12.21 -4.61 -12.35
C TYR A 110 13.35 -4.05 -11.50
N LEU A 111 13.60 -4.56 -10.29
CA LEU A 111 14.85 -4.30 -9.57
C LEU A 111 15.85 -5.44 -9.76
N LYS A 112 16.31 -5.64 -11.01
CA LYS A 112 17.55 -6.41 -11.24
C LYS A 112 18.70 -5.65 -10.58
N VAL A 113 19.06 -6.08 -9.37
CA VAL A 113 20.15 -5.52 -8.56
C VAL A 113 21.41 -5.46 -9.41
N LYS A 114 21.97 -4.26 -9.53
CA LYS A 114 23.23 -4.04 -10.26
C LYS A 114 24.43 -4.08 -9.32
N ARG A 115 24.23 -3.72 -8.05
CA ARG A 115 25.30 -3.55 -7.08
C ARG A 115 24.82 -3.96 -5.68
N GLU A 116 25.70 -4.66 -4.96
CA GLU A 116 25.57 -4.85 -3.51
C GLU A 116 26.63 -4.05 -2.77
N VAL A 117 26.26 -3.53 -1.60
CA VAL A 117 27.16 -2.88 -0.65
C VAL A 117 26.94 -3.53 0.70
N ARG A 118 28.03 -3.93 1.35
CA ARG A 118 28.05 -4.48 2.70
C ARG A 118 28.65 -3.41 3.63
N THR A 119 27.92 -3.00 4.66
CA THR A 119 28.45 -2.05 5.65
C THR A 119 29.41 -2.76 6.61
N SER A 120 30.24 -1.99 7.31
CA SER A 120 31.10 -2.54 8.37
C SER A 120 30.29 -3.14 9.53
N ASP A 121 29.14 -2.55 9.87
CA ASP A 121 28.19 -3.10 10.85
C ASP A 121 27.69 -4.48 10.42
N TYR A 122 27.31 -4.61 9.14
CA TYR A 122 26.87 -5.87 8.57
C TYR A 122 27.96 -6.95 8.60
N GLU A 123 29.20 -6.62 8.20
CA GLU A 123 30.30 -7.59 8.23
C GLU A 123 30.63 -8.07 9.64
N ARG A 124 30.57 -7.16 10.63
CA ARG A 124 30.71 -7.53 12.05
C ARG A 124 29.58 -8.44 12.51
N ALA A 125 28.35 -8.18 12.08
CA ALA A 125 27.21 -9.01 12.43
C ALA A 125 27.26 -10.40 11.78
N CYS A 126 27.72 -10.49 10.52
CA CYS A 126 27.99 -11.77 9.86
C CYS A 126 29.02 -12.60 10.63
N SER A 127 30.06 -11.96 11.17
CA SER A 127 31.05 -12.63 12.03
C SER A 127 30.44 -13.06 13.37
N LYS A 128 29.63 -12.18 14.01
CA LYS A 128 28.92 -12.47 15.27
C LYS A 128 27.95 -13.65 15.13
N TYR A 129 27.26 -13.76 14.00
CA TYR A 129 26.24 -14.78 13.73
C TYR A 129 26.70 -15.82 12.70
N ALA A 130 27.99 -16.12 12.66
CA ALA A 130 28.60 -17.04 11.68
C ALA A 130 27.95 -18.44 11.65
N SER A 131 27.40 -18.91 12.79
CA SER A 131 26.62 -20.16 12.87
C SER A 131 25.39 -20.18 11.95
N HIS A 132 24.87 -19.01 11.58
CA HIS A 132 23.73 -18.84 10.67
C HIS A 132 24.15 -18.55 9.23
N GLY A 133 25.44 -18.67 8.88
CA GLY A 133 25.99 -18.23 7.58
C GLY A 133 25.24 -18.75 6.36
N ALA A 134 24.80 -20.01 6.37
CA ALA A 134 24.00 -20.58 5.28
C ALA A 134 22.62 -19.92 5.13
N GLN A 135 21.95 -19.61 6.25
CA GLN A 135 20.67 -18.91 6.26
C GLN A 135 20.82 -17.46 5.83
N ILE A 136 21.90 -16.79 6.28
CA ILE A 136 22.22 -15.41 5.90
C ILE A 136 22.39 -15.33 4.38
N LYS A 137 23.22 -16.20 3.80
CA LYS A 137 23.46 -16.24 2.35
C LYS A 137 22.19 -16.53 1.55
N LYS A 138 21.33 -17.44 2.04
CA LYS A 138 20.04 -17.71 1.41
C LYS A 138 19.15 -16.46 1.41
N LEU A 139 19.04 -15.79 2.56
CA LEU A 139 18.24 -14.58 2.68
C LEU A 139 18.78 -13.42 1.84
N GLU A 140 20.10 -13.25 1.75
CA GLU A 140 20.73 -12.29 0.82
C GLU A 140 20.25 -12.53 -0.62
N GLN A 141 20.24 -13.79 -1.07
CA GLN A 141 19.77 -14.15 -2.42
C GLN A 141 18.29 -13.90 -2.62
N ASP A 142 17.46 -14.17 -1.60
CA ASP A 142 16.03 -13.92 -1.66
C ASP A 142 15.74 -12.40 -1.71
N VAL A 143 16.43 -11.61 -0.89
CA VAL A 143 16.40 -10.14 -0.93
C VAL A 143 16.90 -9.59 -2.28
N GLN A 144 17.89 -10.22 -2.90
CA GLN A 144 18.36 -9.81 -4.23
C GLN A 144 17.35 -10.08 -5.34
N LYS A 145 16.55 -11.16 -5.23
CA LYS A 145 15.51 -11.51 -6.20
C LYS A 145 14.29 -10.62 -6.03
N GLU A 146 13.90 -10.35 -4.79
CA GLU A 146 12.72 -9.56 -4.44
C GLU A 146 13.07 -8.47 -3.42
N PRO A 147 13.80 -7.41 -3.82
CA PRO A 147 14.27 -6.39 -2.87
C PRO A 147 13.17 -5.50 -2.30
N THR A 148 11.98 -5.52 -2.90
CA THR A 148 10.84 -4.70 -2.50
C THR A 148 10.07 -5.30 -1.31
N TYR A 149 9.28 -4.46 -0.65
CA TYR A 149 8.47 -4.83 0.51
C TYR A 149 7.49 -5.95 0.17
N ASN A 150 7.48 -6.99 1.00
CA ASN A 150 6.58 -8.14 0.95
C ASN A 150 6.12 -8.41 2.37
N SER A 151 4.81 -8.28 2.66
CA SER A 151 4.27 -8.40 4.02
C SER A 151 4.58 -9.70 4.76
N LYS A 152 5.03 -10.75 4.07
CA LYS A 152 5.43 -12.02 4.69
C LYS A 152 6.93 -12.13 4.98
N LEU A 153 7.76 -11.35 4.28
CA LEU A 153 9.21 -11.53 4.22
C LEU A 153 9.98 -10.27 4.62
N HIS A 154 9.50 -9.11 4.19
CA HIS A 154 10.16 -7.82 4.25
C HIS A 154 9.23 -6.77 4.85
N GLU A 155 9.65 -6.13 5.93
CA GLU A 155 8.87 -5.14 6.63
C GLU A 155 9.60 -3.79 6.68
N LEU A 156 8.88 -2.70 6.41
CA LEU A 156 9.44 -1.35 6.47
C LEU A 156 9.50 -0.89 7.93
N MET A 157 10.69 -0.51 8.37
CA MET A 157 10.93 0.07 9.68
C MET A 157 10.32 1.48 9.77
N ARG A 158 9.37 1.65 10.68
CA ARG A 158 8.65 2.93 10.85
C ARG A 158 9.30 3.88 11.86
N HIS A 159 10.08 3.36 12.80
CA HIS A 159 10.66 4.10 13.92
C HIS A 159 12.07 3.60 14.26
N GLY A 160 12.78 4.33 15.13
CA GLY A 160 14.11 3.97 15.65
C GLY A 160 15.27 4.27 14.71
N LYS A 161 16.48 3.83 15.08
CA LYS A 161 17.74 4.01 14.32
C LYS A 161 17.64 3.55 12.86
N TYR A 162 16.79 2.55 12.59
CA TYR A 162 16.62 1.96 11.26
C TYR A 162 15.38 2.47 10.52
N GLN A 163 14.76 3.57 10.95
CA GLN A 163 13.61 4.17 10.28
C GLN A 163 13.86 4.36 8.77
N GLY A 164 12.89 3.94 7.96
CA GLY A 164 12.95 4.01 6.50
C GLY A 164 13.73 2.87 5.84
N LYS A 165 14.37 1.99 6.62
CA LYS A 165 15.02 0.76 6.12
C LYS A 165 14.05 -0.41 6.13
N ILE A 166 14.44 -1.49 5.48
CA ILE A 166 13.66 -2.73 5.39
C ILE A 166 14.32 -3.78 6.28
N HIS A 167 13.52 -4.60 6.97
CA HIS A 167 14.01 -5.77 7.66
C HIS A 167 13.42 -7.05 7.09
N ALA A 168 14.26 -8.09 7.01
CA ALA A 168 13.87 -9.44 6.61
C ALA A 168 14.10 -10.42 7.76
N ARG A 169 13.16 -11.35 7.96
CA ARG A 169 13.26 -12.37 9.02
C ARG A 169 14.30 -13.43 8.65
N LEU A 170 15.39 -13.50 9.42
CA LEU A 170 16.43 -14.52 9.27
C LEU A 170 16.11 -15.77 10.09
N THR A 171 15.73 -15.57 11.36
CA THR A 171 15.23 -16.60 12.27
C THR A 171 14.09 -16.00 13.10
N ASP A 172 13.57 -16.71 14.09
CA ASP A 172 12.57 -16.14 15.00
C ASP A 172 13.09 -14.89 15.71
N ASN A 173 14.36 -14.90 16.11
CA ASN A 173 15.00 -13.81 16.84
C ASN A 173 15.83 -12.88 15.94
N LEU A 174 16.39 -13.33 14.81
CA LEU A 174 17.30 -12.51 14.01
C LEU A 174 16.60 -11.85 12.83
N ARG A 175 17.03 -10.62 12.52
CA ARG A 175 16.55 -9.79 11.40
C ARG A 175 17.74 -9.25 10.62
N LEU A 176 17.68 -9.39 9.29
CA LEU A 176 18.57 -8.72 8.36
C LEU A 176 18.02 -7.34 8.06
N ILE A 177 18.81 -6.29 8.24
CA ILE A 177 18.42 -4.91 7.91
C ILE A 177 19.11 -4.51 6.62
N TYR A 178 18.36 -3.92 5.69
CA TYR A 178 18.89 -3.47 4.41
C TYR A 178 18.12 -2.26 3.87
N SER A 179 18.71 -1.57 2.90
CA SER A 179 18.07 -0.49 2.15
C SER A 179 18.25 -0.72 0.64
N VAL A 180 17.31 -0.17 -0.14
CA VAL A 180 17.29 -0.33 -1.60
C VAL A 180 17.23 1.05 -2.22
N ASP A 181 18.24 1.38 -3.01
CA ASP A 181 18.22 2.55 -3.88
C ASP A 181 17.73 2.13 -5.26
N SER A 182 16.48 2.49 -5.56
CA SER A 182 15.83 2.16 -6.83
C SER A 182 16.46 2.89 -8.02
N SER A 183 17.06 4.07 -7.82
CA SER A 183 17.66 4.87 -8.88
C SER A 183 18.98 4.24 -9.36
N THR A 184 19.81 3.79 -8.42
CA THR A 184 21.10 3.16 -8.72
C THR A 184 21.01 1.63 -8.82
N ARG A 185 19.86 1.04 -8.46
CA ARG A 185 19.63 -0.40 -8.34
C ARG A 185 20.66 -1.05 -7.41
N THR A 186 20.91 -0.37 -6.29
CA THR A 186 21.87 -0.80 -5.27
C THR A 186 21.11 -1.32 -4.05
N ILE A 187 21.53 -2.47 -3.55
CA ILE A 187 21.14 -2.94 -2.22
C ILE A 187 22.29 -2.68 -1.26
N VAL A 188 21.97 -2.11 -0.11
CA VAL A 188 22.91 -1.94 1.00
C VAL A 188 22.47 -2.84 2.14
N PHE A 189 23.30 -3.83 2.50
CA PHE A 189 23.12 -4.64 3.69
C PHE A 189 23.69 -3.88 4.89
N GLU A 190 22.80 -3.51 5.81
CA GLU A 190 23.07 -2.50 6.85
C GLU A 190 23.52 -3.15 8.15
N ASN A 191 22.83 -4.21 8.60
CA ASN A 191 23.16 -4.94 9.82
C ASN A 191 22.42 -6.29 9.92
N ILE A 192 22.80 -7.14 10.88
CA ILE A 192 21.96 -8.24 11.39
C ILE A 192 21.78 -8.02 12.88
N ILE A 193 20.54 -7.99 13.35
CA ILE A 193 20.21 -7.70 14.76
C ILE A 193 19.15 -8.65 15.28
N THR A 194 19.13 -8.83 16.59
CA THR A 194 18.05 -9.55 17.29
C THR A 194 16.80 -8.68 17.40
N HIS A 195 15.66 -9.31 17.68
CA HIS A 195 14.41 -8.59 17.95
C HIS A 195 14.56 -7.65 19.16
N ASP A 196 15.24 -8.10 20.21
CA ASP A 196 15.49 -7.29 21.41
C ASP A 196 16.41 -6.09 21.14
N GLU A 197 17.39 -6.23 20.22
CA GLU A 197 18.25 -5.13 19.77
C GLU A 197 17.47 -4.13 18.90
N LEU A 198 16.47 -4.61 18.15
CA LEU A 198 15.58 -3.79 17.33
C LEU A 198 14.66 -2.92 18.21
N ASP A 199 14.04 -3.52 19.22
CA ASP A 199 13.07 -2.84 20.09
C ASP A 199 13.71 -1.74 20.97
N LYS A 200 15.02 -1.83 21.20
CA LYS A 200 15.81 -0.84 21.97
C LYS A 200 16.38 0.31 21.12
N SER A 201 16.15 0.30 19.81
CA SER A 201 16.80 1.19 18.84
C SER A 201 15.95 2.34 18.32
#